data_AF-A0A9W8P041-F1
#
_entry.id   AF-A0A9W8P041-F1
#
_cell.length_a   1.000
_cell.length_b   1.000
_cell.length_c   1.000
_cell.angle_alpha   90.00
_cell.angle_beta   90.00
_cell.angle_gamma   90.00
#
_symmetry.space_group_name_H-M   'P 1'
#
loop_
_entity.id
_entity.type
_entity.pdbx_description
1 polymer ?
#
loop_
_entity_poly.entity_id
_entity_poly.type
_entity_poly.pdbx_seq_one_letter_code
_entity_poly.pdbx_strand_id
1 'polypeptide(L)'
;MPHHHDHDCAHEHDHDHDDHDSLSTGAQDNLYQYIDRANVMALNADDNCKGSDAIKPWHERTSEDKVISFVESEADDQLIIRIPFTGSVKLRSVLLKTGPADLTPLKVVLFANEDNLDFQDVADRKPTQEFDIAQGREVGEYAVKTAKFPNVSSLTLFFPSSQGAETVRIYYIGLLGTWTERKSNPVITVYEAQANLADHQKIQGTEGNFSAFQS
;
A
#
# COMPACT_ATOMS: atom_id res chain seq x y z
N MET A 1 -75.87 20.37 1.94
CA MET A 1 -75.64 21.23 0.76
C MET A 1 -75.44 22.65 1.28
N PRO A 2 -74.49 23.48 0.79
CA PRO A 2 -73.52 23.31 -0.28
C PRO A 2 -72.05 23.65 0.12
N HIS A 3 -71.19 23.57 -0.90
CA HIS A 3 -69.75 23.80 -0.97
C HIS A 3 -69.32 25.27 -0.86
N HIS A 4 -68.14 25.53 -0.28
CA HIS A 4 -66.98 26.17 -0.92
C HIS A 4 -65.91 26.45 0.14
N HIS A 5 -64.67 26.01 -0.10
CA HIS A 5 -63.50 26.73 0.36
C HIS A 5 -62.38 26.46 -0.64
N ASP A 6 -62.21 27.43 -1.54
CA ASP A 6 -60.95 27.70 -2.21
C ASP A 6 -59.82 27.83 -1.19
N HIS A 7 -58.71 27.15 -1.44
CA HIS A 7 -57.41 27.53 -0.92
C HIS A 7 -56.35 27.23 -1.97
N ASP A 8 -56.11 28.26 -2.77
CA ASP A 8 -54.87 28.55 -3.49
C ASP A 8 -53.74 28.72 -2.47
N CYS A 9 -52.63 27.97 -2.60
CA CYS A 9 -51.36 28.24 -1.89
C CYS A 9 -50.18 27.49 -2.53
N ALA A 10 -49.45 28.23 -3.36
CA ALA A 10 -47.99 28.36 -3.40
C ALA A 10 -47.10 27.10 -3.42
N HIS A 11 -46.41 26.96 -4.56
CA HIS A 11 -45.15 26.24 -4.72
C HIS A 11 -44.07 26.80 -3.78
N GLU A 12 -43.68 26.03 -2.78
CA GLU A 12 -42.40 26.17 -2.10
C GLU A 12 -41.46 25.05 -2.56
N HIS A 13 -40.49 25.44 -3.38
CA HIS A 13 -39.21 24.75 -3.49
C HIS A 13 -38.43 25.08 -2.22
N ASP A 14 -38.09 24.10 -1.39
CA ASP A 14 -36.81 24.21 -0.70
C ASP A 14 -36.21 22.88 -0.20
N HIS A 15 -34.94 22.75 -0.56
CA HIS A 15 -33.87 21.95 0.01
C HIS A 15 -34.10 20.44 0.18
N ASP A 16 -33.82 19.76 -0.93
CA ASP A 16 -33.18 18.44 -0.97
C ASP A 16 -31.96 18.45 -0.02
N HIS A 17 -32.15 17.94 1.20
CA HIS A 17 -31.03 17.53 2.02
C HIS A 17 -30.49 16.24 1.38
N ASP A 18 -29.49 16.41 0.51
CA ASP A 18 -28.51 15.38 0.20
C ASP A 18 -27.84 14.98 1.53
N ASP A 19 -28.53 14.15 2.31
CA ASP A 19 -27.89 13.19 3.20
C ASP A 19 -27.10 12.27 2.28
N HIS A 20 -25.88 12.72 1.98
CA HIS A 20 -24.88 11.96 1.25
C HIS A 20 -24.57 10.74 2.10
N ASP A 21 -25.38 9.71 1.86
CA ASP A 21 -25.33 8.40 2.48
C ASP A 21 -23.89 7.90 2.43
N SER A 22 -23.21 8.05 3.57
CA SER A 22 -21.83 7.63 3.82
C SER A 22 -21.65 6.11 3.72
N LEU A 23 -22.68 5.37 3.29
CA LEU A 23 -22.68 3.92 3.15
C LEU A 23 -22.49 3.44 1.69
N SER A 24 -22.52 4.34 0.70
CA SER A 24 -22.37 3.97 -0.72
C SER A 24 -20.96 4.20 -1.30
N THR A 25 -20.11 4.99 -0.64
CA THR A 25 -18.74 5.31 -1.13
C THR A 25 -17.75 4.14 -1.01
N GLY A 26 -18.11 3.08 -0.28
CA GLY A 26 -17.22 1.94 0.00
C GLY A 26 -16.84 1.11 -1.23
N ALA A 27 -17.63 1.13 -2.30
CA ALA A 27 -17.36 0.35 -3.51
C ALA A 27 -16.41 1.05 -4.49
N GLN A 28 -16.54 2.38 -4.68
CA GLN A 28 -15.74 3.11 -5.69
C GLN A 28 -14.29 3.34 -5.25
N ASP A 29 -14.05 3.43 -3.95
CA ASP A 29 -12.71 3.64 -3.40
C ASP A 29 -11.99 2.32 -3.04
N ASN A 30 -12.61 1.16 -3.26
CA ASN A 30 -12.02 -0.10 -2.82
C ASN A 30 -10.83 -0.52 -3.70
N LEU A 31 -9.69 -0.80 -3.06
CA LEU A 31 -8.45 -1.11 -3.78
C LEU A 31 -8.20 -2.60 -4.01
N TYR A 32 -9.11 -3.49 -3.60
CA TYR A 32 -8.89 -4.95 -3.61
C TYR A 32 -8.43 -5.49 -4.98
N GLN A 33 -9.03 -5.02 -6.08
CA GLN A 33 -8.67 -5.46 -7.43
C GLN A 33 -7.31 -4.95 -7.93
N TYR A 34 -6.74 -3.95 -7.26
CA TYR A 34 -5.47 -3.32 -7.63
C TYR A 34 -4.30 -3.80 -6.75
N ILE A 35 -4.55 -4.73 -5.82
CA ILE A 35 -3.52 -5.36 -5.03
C ILE A 35 -2.93 -6.52 -5.82
N ASP A 36 -1.60 -6.55 -5.95
CA ASP A 36 -0.89 -7.69 -6.51
C ASP A 36 -0.75 -8.79 -5.45
N ARG A 37 -1.87 -9.49 -5.22
CA ARG A 37 -2.01 -10.52 -4.18
C ARG A 37 -1.02 -11.67 -4.33
N ALA A 38 -0.52 -11.94 -5.53
CA ALA A 38 0.45 -13.00 -5.78
C ALA A 38 1.84 -12.69 -5.20
N ASN A 39 2.16 -11.39 -5.07
CA ASN A 39 3.44 -10.90 -4.55
C ASN A 39 3.31 -10.29 -3.14
N VAL A 40 2.20 -10.52 -2.45
CA VAL A 40 2.06 -10.15 -1.04
C VAL A 40 2.99 -11.02 -0.21
N MET A 41 3.80 -10.38 0.62
CA MET A 41 4.72 -11.06 1.52
C MET A 41 4.28 -10.87 2.96
N ALA A 42 4.46 -11.90 3.78
CA ALA A 42 4.35 -11.79 5.23
C ALA A 42 5.64 -12.32 5.86
N LEU A 43 6.16 -11.61 6.86
CA LEU A 43 7.31 -12.04 7.66
C LEU A 43 6.84 -12.39 9.07
N ASN A 44 7.37 -13.49 9.61
CA ASN A 44 6.91 -14.11 10.86
C ASN A 44 5.43 -14.49 10.84
N ALA A 45 4.89 -14.91 9.70
CA ALA A 45 3.56 -15.49 9.62
C ALA A 45 3.66 -17.02 9.75
N ASP A 46 2.67 -17.64 10.41
CA ASP A 46 2.53 -19.09 10.49
C ASP A 46 2.62 -19.72 9.09
N ASP A 47 3.37 -20.82 8.96
CA ASP A 47 3.63 -21.52 7.69
C ASP A 47 2.36 -21.95 6.93
N ASN A 48 1.23 -22.10 7.64
CA ASN A 48 -0.05 -22.43 7.02
C ASN A 48 -0.77 -21.20 6.45
N CYS A 49 -0.32 -19.99 6.76
CA CYS A 49 -0.92 -18.73 6.33
C CYS A 49 -0.11 -18.06 5.23
N LYS A 50 -0.79 -17.48 4.24
CA LYS A 50 -0.19 -16.53 3.30
C LYS A 50 -0.60 -15.12 3.70
N GLY A 51 0.29 -14.15 3.53
CA GLY A 51 -0.04 -12.74 3.77
C GLY A 51 -1.29 -12.26 3.02
N SER A 52 -1.59 -12.85 1.86
CA SER A 52 -2.79 -12.59 1.06
C SER A 52 -4.09 -13.06 1.71
N ASP A 53 -4.06 -13.97 2.69
CA ASP A 53 -5.26 -14.61 3.24
C ASP A 53 -6.09 -13.64 4.10
N ALA A 54 -5.44 -12.61 4.66
CA ALA A 54 -6.11 -11.50 5.32
C ALA A 54 -6.69 -10.48 4.31
N ILE A 55 -6.30 -10.51 3.03
CA ILE A 55 -6.76 -9.55 2.02
C ILE A 55 -7.99 -10.14 1.31
N LYS A 56 -9.18 -9.68 1.69
CA LYS A 56 -10.46 -10.21 1.19
C LYS A 56 -11.28 -9.14 0.45
N PRO A 57 -12.23 -9.55 -0.40
CA PRO A 57 -13.27 -8.64 -0.86
C PRO A 57 -14.10 -8.10 0.32
N TRP A 58 -14.67 -6.90 0.17
CA TRP A 58 -15.47 -6.27 1.22
C TRP A 58 -16.63 -7.14 1.75
N HIS A 59 -17.28 -7.91 0.87
CA HIS A 59 -18.40 -8.78 1.24
C HIS A 59 -17.97 -10.02 2.05
N GLU A 60 -16.69 -10.41 1.99
CA GLU A 60 -16.14 -11.53 2.78
C GLU A 60 -15.37 -11.07 4.03
N ARG A 61 -15.36 -9.77 4.34
CA ARG A 61 -14.53 -9.19 5.41
C ARG A 61 -14.77 -9.80 6.81
N THR A 62 -15.95 -10.34 7.05
CA THR A 62 -16.34 -10.98 8.31
C THR A 62 -16.35 -12.50 8.25
N SER A 63 -16.08 -13.10 7.09
CA SER A 63 -16.09 -14.56 6.96
C SER A 63 -14.86 -15.17 7.63
N GLU A 64 -15.14 -16.09 8.54
CA GLU A 64 -14.18 -16.90 9.29
C GLU A 64 -14.30 -18.40 8.90
N ASP A 65 -15.11 -18.72 7.87
CA ASP A 65 -15.57 -20.07 7.53
C ASP A 65 -14.55 -20.89 6.70
N LYS A 66 -13.48 -20.25 6.23
CA LYS A 66 -12.41 -20.90 5.46
C LYS A 66 -11.32 -21.41 6.42
N VAL A 67 -10.75 -22.59 6.13
CA VAL A 67 -9.72 -23.27 6.95
C VAL A 67 -8.57 -22.33 7.33
N ILE A 68 -8.18 -21.44 6.42
CA ILE A 68 -7.30 -20.30 6.70
C ILE A 68 -8.02 -19.04 6.22
N SER A 69 -8.42 -18.19 7.16
CA SER A 69 -9.14 -16.93 6.91
C SER A 69 -8.48 -15.74 7.61
N PHE A 70 -7.24 -15.93 8.05
CA PHE A 70 -6.47 -14.96 8.81
C PHE A 70 -4.99 -15.19 8.58
N VAL A 71 -4.18 -14.25 9.03
CA VAL A 71 -2.74 -14.38 9.17
C VAL A 71 -2.43 -14.27 10.66
N GLU A 72 -1.71 -15.24 11.20
CA GLU A 72 -1.22 -15.25 12.57
C GLU A 72 0.30 -15.24 12.57
N SER A 73 0.91 -14.60 13.57
CA SER A 73 2.36 -14.65 13.72
C SER A 73 2.84 -15.96 14.34
N GLU A 74 4.03 -16.44 13.95
CA GLU A 74 4.49 -17.78 14.31
C GLU A 74 5.32 -17.82 15.60
N ALA A 75 6.41 -17.05 15.65
CA ALA A 75 7.41 -17.17 16.72
C ALA A 75 7.16 -16.23 17.91
N ASP A 76 6.67 -15.03 17.62
CA ASP A 76 6.38 -13.97 18.58
C ASP A 76 5.25 -13.07 18.06
N ASP A 77 4.97 -11.95 18.73
CA ASP A 77 3.86 -11.05 18.45
C ASP A 77 4.20 -9.94 17.44
N GLN A 78 5.31 -10.09 16.71
CA GLN A 78 5.71 -9.18 15.64
C GLN A 78 5.28 -9.73 14.28
N LEU A 79 4.62 -8.91 13.46
CA LEU A 79 4.18 -9.34 12.13
C LEU A 79 4.39 -8.21 11.12
N ILE A 80 4.98 -8.52 9.97
CA ILE A 80 5.07 -7.61 8.82
C ILE A 80 4.28 -8.17 7.66
N ILE A 81 3.42 -7.35 7.04
CA ILE A 81 2.72 -7.68 5.79
C ILE A 81 3.03 -6.61 4.75
N ARG A 82 3.60 -7.01 3.62
CA ARG A 82 3.95 -6.13 2.49
C ARG A 82 2.97 -6.33 1.36
N ILE A 83 2.34 -5.23 0.94
CA ILE A 83 1.22 -5.24 0.00
C ILE A 83 1.60 -4.41 -1.24
N PRO A 84 2.06 -5.05 -2.33
CA PRO A 84 2.29 -4.37 -3.59
C PRO A 84 0.98 -4.04 -4.32
N PHE A 85 0.98 -2.93 -5.04
CA PHE A 85 -0.11 -2.54 -5.93
C PHE A 85 0.30 -2.68 -7.40
N THR A 86 -0.68 -2.92 -8.27
CA THR A 86 -0.50 -3.02 -9.72
C THR A 86 -0.32 -1.65 -10.42
N GLY A 87 -0.30 -0.56 -9.65
CA GLY A 87 -0.14 0.80 -10.15
C GLY A 87 0.15 1.79 -9.01
N SER A 88 -0.16 3.07 -9.20
CA SER A 88 0.03 4.10 -8.18
C SER A 88 -1.28 4.35 -7.44
N VAL A 89 -1.24 4.25 -6.11
CA VAL A 89 -2.38 4.46 -5.22
C VAL A 89 -2.23 5.75 -4.42
N LYS A 90 -3.28 6.56 -4.42
CA LYS A 90 -3.47 7.58 -3.38
C LYS A 90 -4.30 6.98 -2.25
N LEU A 91 -3.63 6.60 -1.16
CA LEU A 91 -4.28 5.88 -0.04
C LEU A 91 -5.10 6.85 0.81
N ARG A 92 -6.33 6.45 1.13
CA ARG A 92 -7.26 7.19 1.99
C ARG A 92 -7.45 6.53 3.36
N SER A 93 -7.65 5.22 3.40
CA SER A 93 -7.86 4.49 4.65
C SER A 93 -7.33 3.06 4.59
N VAL A 94 -6.93 2.55 5.76
CA VAL A 94 -6.66 1.13 6.00
C VAL A 94 -7.79 0.58 6.85
N LEU A 95 -8.36 -0.56 6.48
CA LEU A 95 -9.43 -1.24 7.19
C LEU A 95 -8.87 -2.52 7.80
N LEU A 96 -9.03 -2.73 9.11
CA LEU A 96 -8.48 -3.90 9.79
C LEU A 96 -9.54 -4.60 10.64
N LYS A 97 -9.58 -5.94 10.57
CA LYS A 97 -10.19 -6.80 11.58
C LYS A 97 -9.09 -7.66 12.18
N THR A 98 -8.90 -7.59 13.48
CA THR A 98 -7.79 -8.22 14.20
C THR A 98 -8.28 -8.92 15.47
N GLY A 99 -7.38 -9.62 16.17
CA GLY A 99 -7.70 -10.31 17.43
C GLY A 99 -8.13 -11.76 17.22
N PRO A 100 -9.03 -12.31 18.06
CA PRO A 100 -9.78 -11.64 19.12
C PRO A 100 -8.98 -11.40 20.42
N ALA A 101 -9.51 -10.54 21.29
CA ALA A 101 -8.98 -10.28 22.64
C ALA A 101 -7.48 -9.94 22.62
N ASP A 102 -6.68 -10.67 23.39
CA ASP A 102 -5.25 -10.33 23.58
C ASP A 102 -4.39 -10.57 22.33
N LEU A 103 -4.91 -11.33 21.34
CA LEU A 103 -4.28 -11.49 20.01
C LEU A 103 -4.41 -10.23 19.13
N THR A 104 -5.15 -9.21 19.59
CA THR A 104 -5.26 -7.94 18.88
C THR A 104 -3.91 -7.23 18.94
N PRO A 105 -3.35 -6.75 17.80
CA PRO A 105 -2.16 -5.92 17.82
C PRO A 105 -2.38 -4.64 18.63
N LEU A 106 -1.36 -4.15 19.33
CA LEU A 106 -1.44 -2.86 20.03
C LEU A 106 -1.61 -1.70 19.06
N LYS A 107 -0.85 -1.72 17.96
CA LYS A 107 -0.86 -0.68 16.93
C LYS A 107 -0.50 -1.26 15.57
N VAL A 108 -0.75 -0.47 14.54
CA VAL A 108 -0.26 -0.70 13.17
C VAL A 108 0.61 0.47 12.74
N VAL A 109 1.77 0.15 12.19
CA VAL A 109 2.76 1.11 11.71
C VAL A 109 2.83 0.99 10.18
N LEU A 110 2.63 2.11 9.48
CA LEU A 110 2.53 2.15 8.02
C LEU A 110 3.80 2.73 7.41
N PHE A 111 4.32 2.04 6.40
CA PHE A 111 5.40 2.52 5.55
C PHE A 111 4.99 2.47 4.08
N ALA A 112 5.02 3.61 3.41
CA ALA A 112 4.72 3.69 1.98
C ALA A 112 6.01 3.57 1.15
N ASN A 113 5.99 2.70 0.13
CA ASN A 113 7.08 2.52 -0.83
C ASN A 113 8.40 2.02 -0.20
N GLU A 114 8.30 1.17 0.82
CA GLU A 114 9.43 0.57 1.52
C GLU A 114 9.36 -0.95 1.38
N ASP A 115 9.93 -1.46 0.29
CA ASP A 115 9.76 -2.85 -0.16
C ASP A 115 10.61 -3.87 0.62
N ASN A 116 11.62 -3.39 1.36
CA ASN A 116 12.67 -4.23 1.93
C ASN A 116 12.76 -4.17 3.47
N LEU A 117 11.79 -3.58 4.16
CA LEU A 117 11.84 -3.43 5.63
C LEU A 117 11.70 -4.76 6.36
N ASP A 118 12.75 -5.15 7.08
CA ASP A 118 12.72 -6.25 8.04
C ASP A 118 12.53 -5.75 9.49
N PHE A 119 12.59 -6.67 10.45
CA PHE A 119 12.41 -6.37 11.87
C PHE A 119 13.57 -5.56 12.49
N GLN A 120 14.75 -5.56 11.88
CA GLN A 120 15.88 -4.75 12.33
C GLN A 120 15.73 -3.31 11.82
N ASP A 121 15.40 -3.16 10.55
CA ASP A 121 15.26 -1.85 9.89
C ASP A 121 14.05 -1.06 10.41
N VAL A 122 12.94 -1.74 10.68
CA VAL A 122 11.67 -1.09 11.05
C VAL A 122 11.74 -0.31 12.37
N ALA A 123 12.62 -0.71 13.28
CA ALA A 123 12.81 -0.02 14.57
C ALA A 123 13.42 1.37 14.41
N ASP A 124 14.33 1.53 13.44
CA ASP A 124 15.05 2.79 13.18
C ASP A 124 14.40 3.62 12.06
N ARG A 125 13.49 3.02 11.30
CA ARG A 125 12.81 3.70 10.19
C ARG A 125 11.69 4.59 10.72
N LYS A 126 11.69 5.85 10.28
CA LYS A 126 10.58 6.76 10.57
C LYS A 126 9.30 6.27 9.87
N PRO A 127 8.21 6.00 10.61
CA PRO A 127 6.96 5.57 9.99
C PRO A 127 6.31 6.70 9.20
N THR A 128 5.58 6.33 8.15
CA THR A 128 4.77 7.29 7.39
C THR A 128 3.61 7.77 8.26
N GLN A 129 2.90 6.83 8.89
CA GLN A 129 1.87 7.06 9.88
C GLN A 129 1.70 5.80 10.75
N GLU A 130 1.20 5.95 11.97
CA GLU A 130 0.86 4.82 12.86
C GLU A 130 -0.50 5.08 13.53
N PHE A 131 -1.14 4.00 13.97
CA PHE A 131 -2.43 4.04 14.66
C PHE A 131 -2.48 2.99 15.77
N ASP A 132 -2.99 3.37 16.93
CA ASP A 132 -3.38 2.41 17.96
C ASP A 132 -4.62 1.63 17.49
N ILE A 133 -4.63 0.33 17.73
CA ILE A 133 -5.74 -0.55 17.35
C ILE A 133 -6.59 -0.81 18.59
N ALA A 134 -7.89 -0.53 18.51
CA ALA A 134 -8.82 -0.87 19.59
C ALA A 134 -9.15 -2.37 19.56
N GLN A 135 -9.31 -2.98 20.73
CA GLN A 135 -9.89 -4.33 20.81
C GLN A 135 -11.34 -4.31 20.34
N GLY A 136 -11.69 -5.27 19.49
CA GLY A 136 -13.04 -5.41 18.96
C GLY A 136 -13.14 -6.56 17.99
N ARG A 137 -14.37 -6.89 17.60
CA ARG A 137 -14.68 -7.91 16.58
C ARG A 137 -15.07 -7.31 15.22
N GLU A 138 -15.29 -5.99 15.21
CA GLU A 138 -15.68 -5.22 14.04
C GLU A 138 -14.47 -4.80 13.20
N VAL A 139 -14.72 -4.41 11.96
CA VAL A 139 -13.69 -3.82 11.09
C VAL A 139 -13.47 -2.36 11.49
N GLY A 140 -12.27 -2.03 11.95
CA GLY A 140 -11.86 -0.66 12.23
C GLY A 140 -11.36 0.06 10.97
N GLU A 141 -11.75 1.31 10.77
CA GLU A 141 -11.23 2.19 9.72
C GLU A 141 -10.19 3.15 10.28
N TYR A 142 -8.99 3.13 9.69
CA TYR A 142 -7.86 3.97 10.03
C TYR A 142 -7.58 4.93 8.88
N ALA A 143 -8.18 6.12 8.96
CA ALA A 143 -8.04 7.16 7.95
C ALA A 143 -6.63 7.75 7.95
N VAL A 144 -5.93 7.68 6.81
CA VAL A 144 -4.57 8.21 6.68
C VAL A 144 -4.58 9.67 6.27
N LYS A 145 -3.48 10.37 6.56
CA LYS A 145 -3.24 11.69 5.97
C LYS A 145 -2.86 11.50 4.50
N THR A 146 -3.83 11.57 3.60
CA THR A 146 -3.65 11.36 2.14
C THR A 146 -2.45 12.09 1.54
N ALA A 147 -2.10 13.27 2.05
CA ALA A 147 -0.89 14.02 1.65
C ALA A 147 0.43 13.27 1.86
N LYS A 148 0.48 12.31 2.79
CA LYS A 148 1.63 11.43 3.04
C LYS A 148 1.61 10.16 2.17
N PHE A 149 0.49 9.87 1.53
CA PHE A 149 0.29 8.67 0.71
C PHE A 149 -0.24 8.98 -0.69
N PRO A 150 0.36 9.93 -1.46
CA PRO A 150 -0.19 10.35 -2.75
C PRO A 150 0.08 9.37 -3.91
N ASN A 151 1.20 8.64 -3.86
CA ASN A 151 1.69 7.77 -4.95
C ASN A 151 2.33 6.52 -4.36
N VAL A 152 1.52 5.66 -3.77
CA VAL A 152 1.92 4.42 -3.12
C VAL A 152 1.92 3.30 -4.15
N SER A 153 3.09 2.70 -4.43
CA SER A 153 3.22 1.46 -5.21
C SER A 153 3.30 0.21 -4.33
N SER A 154 3.63 0.38 -3.05
CA SER A 154 3.60 -0.69 -2.05
C SER A 154 3.32 -0.13 -0.66
N LEU A 155 2.60 -0.89 0.15
CA LEU A 155 2.32 -0.55 1.54
C LEU A 155 2.81 -1.67 2.44
N THR A 156 3.70 -1.32 3.37
CA THR A 156 4.17 -2.23 4.42
C THR A 156 3.43 -1.90 5.72
N LEU A 157 2.76 -2.91 6.26
CA LEU A 157 2.09 -2.89 7.56
C LEU A 157 2.98 -3.64 8.57
N PHE A 158 3.34 -2.96 9.65
CA PHE A 158 4.05 -3.58 10.76
C PHE A 158 3.20 -3.55 12.03
N PHE A 159 3.06 -4.72 12.65
CA PHE A 159 2.39 -4.94 13.92
C PHE A 159 3.48 -5.32 14.94
N PRO A 160 3.83 -4.42 15.87
CA PRO A 160 5.02 -4.58 16.70
C PRO A 160 4.82 -5.46 17.93
N SER A 161 3.58 -5.60 18.39
CA SER A 161 3.22 -6.36 19.57
C SER A 161 1.72 -6.62 19.62
N SER A 162 1.32 -7.61 20.42
CA SER A 162 -0.07 -7.88 20.79
C SER A 162 -0.53 -6.98 21.94
N GLN A 163 -1.78 -7.17 22.40
CA GLN A 163 -2.33 -6.54 23.60
C GLN A 163 -2.35 -7.48 24.81
N GLY A 164 -1.51 -8.52 24.82
CA GLY A 164 -1.35 -9.42 25.97
C GLY A 164 -1.09 -10.89 25.64
N ALA A 165 -1.14 -11.26 24.36
CA ALA A 165 -0.84 -12.61 23.87
C ALA A 165 0.61 -12.75 23.37
N GLU A 166 1.02 -13.99 23.09
CA GLU A 166 2.34 -14.29 22.53
C GLU A 166 2.40 -14.10 21.00
N THR A 167 1.24 -14.00 20.34
CA THR A 167 1.11 -13.82 18.89
C THR A 167 0.07 -12.75 18.56
N VAL A 168 0.05 -12.30 17.31
CA VAL A 168 -0.99 -11.42 16.77
C VAL A 168 -1.76 -12.11 15.65
N ARG A 169 -3.05 -11.78 15.50
CA ARG A 169 -3.89 -12.35 14.44
C ARG A 169 -4.67 -11.27 13.67
N ILE A 170 -4.62 -11.38 12.34
CA ILE A 170 -5.23 -10.45 11.38
C ILE A 170 -6.23 -11.21 10.49
N TYR A 171 -7.53 -10.91 10.61
CA TYR A 171 -8.59 -11.55 9.82
C TYR A 171 -8.93 -10.82 8.52
N TYR A 172 -8.70 -9.52 8.48
CA TYR A 172 -9.07 -8.69 7.34
C TYR A 172 -8.15 -7.48 7.20
N ILE A 173 -7.69 -7.24 5.99
CA ILE A 173 -7.02 -6.04 5.52
C ILE A 173 -7.79 -5.55 4.29
N GLY A 174 -8.45 -4.41 4.42
CA GLY A 174 -9.03 -3.66 3.32
C GLY A 174 -8.29 -2.34 3.12
N LEU A 175 -8.23 -1.86 1.88
CA LEU A 175 -7.56 -0.60 1.56
C LEU A 175 -8.51 0.25 0.71
N LEU A 176 -8.67 1.51 1.10
CA LEU A 176 -9.50 2.48 0.40
C LEU A 176 -8.64 3.62 -0.16
N GLY A 177 -8.95 4.07 -1.36
CA GLY A 177 -8.24 5.15 -2.04
C GLY A 177 -8.52 5.18 -3.53
N THR A 178 -7.71 5.92 -4.28
CA THR A 178 -7.84 6.00 -5.73
C THR A 178 -6.61 5.38 -6.39
N TRP A 179 -6.83 4.54 -7.40
CA TRP A 179 -5.76 3.94 -8.20
C TRP A 179 -5.55 4.66 -9.51
N THR A 180 -4.31 4.69 -9.98
CA THR A 180 -3.92 5.20 -11.30
C THR A 180 -2.91 4.25 -11.95
N GLU A 181 -3.03 4.08 -13.26
CA GLU A 181 -2.15 3.21 -14.03
C GLU A 181 -0.71 3.75 -14.05
N ARG A 182 0.27 2.88 -13.76
CA ARG A 182 1.69 3.24 -13.84
C ARG A 182 2.18 3.00 -15.26
N LYS A 183 2.36 4.07 -16.04
CA LYS A 183 3.04 3.99 -17.34
C LYS A 183 4.53 3.73 -17.10
N SER A 184 4.94 2.46 -17.19
CA SER A 184 6.36 2.10 -17.19
C SER A 184 6.94 2.42 -18.57
N ASN A 185 7.50 3.63 -18.74
CA ASN A 185 8.41 3.88 -19.85
C ASN A 185 9.80 3.43 -19.40
N PRO A 186 10.34 2.31 -19.92
CA PRO A 186 11.74 1.98 -19.66
C PRO A 186 12.59 3.12 -20.23
N VAL A 187 13.36 3.78 -19.38
CA VAL A 187 14.42 4.68 -19.83
C VAL A 187 15.48 3.78 -20.45
N ILE A 188 15.38 3.53 -21.75
CA ILE A 188 16.45 2.91 -22.52
C ILE A 188 17.54 3.98 -22.62
N THR A 189 18.44 4.03 -21.64
CA THR A 189 19.70 4.76 -21.79
C THR A 189 20.54 4.03 -22.82
N VAL A 190 20.32 4.33 -24.10
CA VAL A 190 21.28 4.03 -25.15
C VAL A 190 22.47 4.95 -24.88
N TYR A 191 23.46 4.45 -24.14
CA TYR A 191 24.79 5.04 -24.19
C TYR A 191 25.35 4.71 -25.58
N GLU A 192 25.20 5.65 -26.51
CA GLU A 192 25.91 5.63 -27.77
C GLU A 192 27.42 5.75 -27.47
N ALA A 193 28.07 4.64 -27.16
CA ALA A 193 29.52 4.54 -27.24
C ALA A 193 29.93 4.44 -28.72
N GLN A 194 29.65 5.50 -29.49
CA GLN A 194 30.34 5.70 -30.75
C GLN A 194 31.70 6.29 -30.42
N ALA A 195 32.73 5.44 -30.41
CA ALA A 195 34.10 5.91 -30.44
C ALA A 195 34.31 6.74 -31.72
N ASN A 196 34.31 8.06 -31.60
CA ASN A 196 34.71 8.93 -32.69
C ASN A 196 36.22 8.73 -32.93
N LEU A 197 36.57 8.10 -34.06
CA LEU A 197 37.93 7.87 -34.55
C LEU A 197 38.73 9.17 -34.83
N ALA A 198 38.19 10.34 -34.51
CA ALA A 198 38.78 11.65 -34.81
C ALA A 198 39.65 12.24 -33.68
N ASP A 199 39.66 11.65 -32.47
CA ASP A 199 40.37 12.24 -31.30
C ASP A 199 41.73 11.61 -30.95
N HIS A 200 42.36 10.90 -31.91
CA HIS A 200 43.78 10.57 -31.79
C HIS A 200 44.62 11.61 -32.54
N GLN A 201 45.18 12.58 -31.82
CA GLN A 201 46.30 13.37 -32.34
C GLN A 201 47.47 12.43 -32.65
N LYS A 202 47.87 12.35 -33.91
CA LYS A 202 49.14 11.76 -34.30
C LYS A 202 50.26 12.59 -33.67
N ILE A 203 51.00 11.97 -32.75
CA ILE A 203 52.25 12.52 -32.24
C ILE A 203 53.20 12.79 -33.43
N GLN A 204 53.49 14.07 -33.64
CA GLN A 204 54.44 14.56 -34.63
C GLN A 204 55.82 14.63 -33.98
N GLY A 205 56.78 13.86 -34.49
CA GLY A 205 58.20 14.07 -34.17
C GLY A 205 59.02 12.81 -33.96
N THR A 206 59.56 12.26 -35.05
CA THR A 206 60.93 11.71 -35.10
C THR A 206 61.40 11.67 -36.55
N GLU A 207 61.67 12.86 -37.11
CA GLU A 207 62.71 12.99 -38.14
C GLU A 207 63.99 13.37 -37.41
N GLY A 208 64.93 12.44 -37.36
CA GLY A 208 66.24 12.60 -36.74
C GLY A 208 67.25 11.74 -37.48
N ASN A 209 67.65 12.23 -38.64
CA ASN A 209 68.67 11.67 -39.52
C ASN A 209 70.03 11.61 -38.78
N PHE A 210 70.60 10.41 -38.55
CA PHE A 210 72.02 10.27 -38.22
C PHE A 210 72.69 9.23 -39.11
N SER A 211 73.80 9.67 -39.68
CA SER A 211 74.53 9.16 -40.82
C SER A 211 75.29 7.86 -40.56
N ALA A 212 75.57 7.16 -41.66
CA ALA A 212 76.43 6.00 -41.77
C ALA A 212 77.83 6.17 -41.16
N PHE A 213 78.40 5.09 -40.63
CA PHE A 213 79.81 4.72 -40.80
C PHE A 213 79.97 3.20 -40.84
N GLN A 214 80.73 2.75 -41.84
CA GLN A 214 81.23 1.38 -42.05
C GLN A 214 82.31 1.03 -41.02
N SER A 215 82.31 -0.22 -40.55
CA SER A 215 83.41 -1.21 -40.67
C SER A 215 82.97 -2.52 -40.04
#